data_AF-A0A1F5BTR1-F1
#
_entry.id   AF-A0A1F5BTR1-F1
#
_cell.length_a   1.000
_cell.length_b   1.000
_cell.length_c   1.000
_cell.angle_alpha   90.00
_cell.angle_beta   90.00
_cell.angle_gamma   90.00
#
_symmetry.space_group_name_H-M   'P 1'
#
loop_
_entity.id
_entity.type
_entity.pdbx_description
1 polymer ?
#
loop_
_entity_poly.entity_id
_entity_poly.type
_entity_poly.pdbx_seq_one_letter_code
_entity_poly.pdbx_strand_id
1 'polypeptide(L)' 'MTTQKLSDDAHKELESKLQHLVDLAFQEGLLAAIEAARKQNDPYLLDALHDMLVDRLYDELITRHTLEELK' A
#
# COMPACT_ATOMS: atom_id res chain seq x y z
N MET A 1 28.19 3.01 18.49
CA MET A 1 27.13 3.83 17.85
C MET A 1 26.56 3.06 16.65
N THR A 2 25.90 1.91 16.86
CA THR A 2 25.68 0.95 15.75
C THR A 2 24.33 0.22 15.78
N THR A 3 23.33 0.69 16.54
CA THR A 3 22.01 0.02 16.59
C THR A 3 20.87 0.81 15.95
N GLN A 4 21.05 2.09 15.61
CA GLN A 4 19.94 2.91 15.08
C GLN A 4 19.81 2.87 13.54
N LYS A 5 20.91 2.63 12.80
CA LYS A 5 20.95 2.78 11.34
C LYS A 5 20.42 1.56 10.56
N LEU A 6 20.24 0.40 11.20
CA LEU A 6 19.68 -0.80 10.54
C LEU A 6 18.15 -0.73 10.39
N SER A 7 17.46 0.09 11.17
CA SER A 7 15.99 0.17 11.17
C SER A 7 15.44 1.04 10.02
N ASP A 8 16.17 2.07 9.61
CA ASP A 8 15.74 3.02 8.57
C ASP A 8 15.79 2.41 7.15
N ASP A 9 16.79 1.59 6.84
CA ASP A 9 16.91 0.93 5.54
C ASP A 9 15.82 -0.14 5.34
N ALA A 10 15.49 -0.89 6.40
CA ALA A 10 14.40 -1.87 6.37
C ALA A 10 13.03 -1.20 6.16
N HIS A 11 12.81 -0.03 6.77
CA HIS A 11 11.60 0.76 6.56
C HIS A 11 11.48 1.26 5.12
N LYS A 12 12.57 1.79 4.53
CA LYS A 12 12.56 2.22 3.12
C LYS A 12 12.32 1.09 2.13
N GLU A 13 12.89 -0.08 2.38
CA GLU A 13 12.65 -1.25 1.53
C GLU A 13 11.18 -1.69 1.61
N LEU A 14 10.58 -1.58 2.80
CA LEU A 14 9.18 -1.88 3.05
C LEU A 14 8.25 -0.89 2.35
N GLU A 15 8.50 0.41 2.49
CA GLU A 15 7.77 1.48 1.79
C GLU A 15 7.86 1.30 0.27
N SER A 16 9.03 0.97 -0.27
CA SER A 16 9.20 0.73 -1.71
C SER A 16 8.42 -0.50 -2.18
N LYS A 17 8.40 -1.59 -1.39
CA LYS A 17 7.59 -2.78 -1.70
C LYS A 17 6.11 -2.44 -1.68
N LEU A 18 5.70 -1.64 -0.71
CA LEU A 18 4.31 -1.28 -0.53
C LEU A 18 3.83 -0.34 -1.65
N GLN A 19 4.63 0.66 -2.03
CA GLN A 19 4.33 1.51 -3.18
C GLN A 19 4.20 0.70 -4.46
N HIS A 20 5.08 -0.30 -4.66
CA HIS A 20 5.00 -1.17 -5.83
C HIS A 20 3.72 -2.03 -5.85
N LEU A 21 3.27 -2.53 -4.70
CA LEU A 21 2.02 -3.27 -4.58
C LEU A 21 0.80 -2.38 -4.87
N VAL A 22 0.82 -1.14 -4.39
CA VAL A 22 -0.22 -0.14 -4.69
C VAL A 22 -0.24 0.16 -6.19
N ASP A 23 0.92 0.44 -6.79
CA ASP A 23 1.00 0.71 -8.23
C ASP A 23 0.51 -0.48 -9.06
N LEU A 24 0.86 -1.72 -8.65
CA LEU A 24 0.37 -2.94 -9.28
C LEU A 24 -1.16 -3.06 -9.17
N ALA A 25 -1.74 -2.67 -8.04
CA ALA A 25 -3.20 -2.70 -7.85
C ALA A 25 -3.92 -1.75 -8.81
N PHE A 26 -3.33 -0.58 -9.06
CA PHE A 26 -3.88 0.42 -9.98
C PHE A 26 -3.60 0.12 -11.46
N GLN A 27 -2.51 -0.58 -11.78
CA GLN A 27 -2.14 -0.92 -13.16
C GLN A 27 -2.74 -2.24 -13.63
N GLU A 28 -2.58 -3.32 -12.85
CA GLU A 28 -3.00 -4.68 -13.22
C GLU A 28 -4.29 -5.11 -12.52
N GLY A 29 -4.66 -4.44 -11.43
CA GLY A 29 -5.86 -4.71 -10.66
C GLY A 29 -5.59 -5.30 -9.27
N LEU A 30 -6.60 -5.22 -8.40
CA LEU A 30 -6.50 -5.57 -6.98
C LEU A 30 -6.01 -7.01 -6.74
N LEU A 31 -6.40 -7.96 -7.58
CA LEU A 31 -6.05 -9.37 -7.44
C LEU A 31 -4.54 -9.61 -7.59
N ALA A 32 -3.90 -8.95 -8.56
CA ALA A 32 -2.46 -9.07 -8.81
C ALA A 32 -1.65 -8.51 -7.64
N ALA A 33 -2.06 -7.36 -7.09
CA ALA A 33 -1.47 -6.76 -5.91
C ALA A 33 -1.61 -7.65 -4.67
N ILE A 34 -2.78 -8.23 -4.44
CA ILE A 34 -3.03 -9.13 -3.30
C ILE A 34 -2.19 -10.41 -3.43
N GLU A 35 -2.06 -10.99 -4.63
CA GLU A 35 -1.18 -12.14 -4.83
C GLU A 35 0.30 -11.80 -4.59
N ALA A 36 0.76 -10.65 -5.05
CA ALA A 36 2.12 -10.17 -4.80
C ALA A 36 2.37 -9.90 -3.31
N ALA A 37 1.39 -9.33 -2.60
CA ALA A 37 1.46 -9.10 -1.16
C ALA A 37 1.48 -10.42 -0.38
N ARG A 38 0.63 -11.40 -0.74
CA ARG A 38 0.65 -12.73 -0.14
C ARG A 38 1.98 -13.45 -0.31
N LYS A 39 2.68 -13.25 -1.43
CA LYS A 39 4.02 -13.83 -1.67
C LYS A 39 5.09 -13.26 -0.73
N GLN A 40 4.94 -12.04 -0.25
CA GLN A 40 5.85 -11.44 0.74
C GLN A 40 5.67 -12.03 2.15
N ASN A 41 4.52 -12.66 2.42
CA ASN A 41 4.19 -13.32 3.69
C ASN A 41 4.41 -12.44 4.94
N ASP A 42 4.21 -11.12 4.78
CA ASP A 42 4.36 -10.13 5.84
C ASP A 42 2.98 -9.54 6.17
N PRO A 43 2.43 -9.83 7.36
CA PRO A 43 1.13 -9.31 7.80
C PRO A 43 1.08 -7.78 7.85
N TYR A 44 2.19 -7.12 8.18
CA TYR A 44 2.24 -5.66 8.29
C TYR A 44 2.14 -5.00 6.91
N LEU A 45 2.84 -5.56 5.92
CA LEU A 45 2.74 -5.12 4.52
C LEU A 45 1.32 -5.24 3.99
N LEU A 46 0.60 -6.30 4.36
CA LEU A 46 -0.78 -6.50 3.93
C LEU A 46 -1.73 -5.48 4.56
N ASP A 47 -1.57 -5.19 5.85
CA ASP A 47 -2.37 -4.22 6.59
C ASP A 47 -2.16 -2.80 6.02
N ALA A 48 -0.89 -2.39 5.89
CA ALA A 48 -0.56 -1.08 5.33
C ALA A 48 -0.92 -0.96 3.84
N LEU A 49 -0.86 -2.06 3.06
CA LEU A 49 -1.39 -2.09 1.69
C LEU A 49 -2.91 -1.89 1.69
N HIS A 50 -3.63 -2.55 2.60
CA HIS A 50 -5.07 -2.40 2.74
C HIS A 50 -5.44 -0.94 3.03
N ASP A 51 -4.79 -0.31 4.01
CA ASP A 51 -5.03 1.09 4.36
C ASP A 51 -4.79 2.02 3.16
N MET A 52 -3.64 1.90 2.50
CA MET A 52 -3.30 2.75 1.35
C MET A 52 -4.21 2.54 0.14
N LEU A 53 -4.64 1.30 -0.11
CA LEU A 53 -5.59 1.02 -1.18
C LEU A 53 -6.96 1.64 -0.89
N VAL A 54 -7.42 1.56 0.36
CA VAL A 54 -8.70 2.15 0.77
C VAL A 54 -8.66 3.66 0.63
N ASP A 55 -7.60 4.32 1.13
CA ASP A 55 -7.44 5.77 1.02
C ASP A 55 -7.44 6.24 -0.43
N ARG A 56 -6.61 5.62 -1.28
CA ARG A 56 -6.53 6.00 -2.70
C ARG A 56 -7.81 5.69 -3.47
N LEU A 57 -8.48 4.59 -3.17
CA LEU A 57 -9.77 4.27 -3.78
C LEU A 57 -10.84 5.27 -3.35
N TYR A 58 -10.85 5.66 -2.08
CA TYR A 58 -11.75 6.66 -1.54
C TYR A 58 -11.56 8.02 -2.24
N ASP A 59 -10.31 8.48 -2.36
CA ASP A 59 -9.95 9.70 -3.09
C ASP A 59 -10.40 9.64 -4.56
N GLU A 60 -10.18 8.50 -5.23
CA GLU A 60 -10.60 8.30 -6.62
C GLU A 60 -12.13 8.32 -6.76
N LEU A 61 -12.86 7.75 -5.80
CA LEU A 61 -14.33 7.75 -5.80
C LEU A 61 -14.92 9.14 -5.51
N ILE A 62 -14.27 9.95 -4.66
CA ILE A 62 -14.61 11.37 -4.48
C ILE A 62 -14.32 12.15 -5.76
N THR A 63 -13.15 11.94 -6.35
CA THR A 63 -12.72 12.63 -7.59
C THR A 63 -13.68 12.35 -8.74
N ARG A 64 -14.19 11.11 -8.83
CA ARG A 64 -15.21 10.70 -9.81
C ARG A 64 -16.61 11.20 -9.48
N HIS A 65 -16.80 11.97 -8.40
CA HIS A 65 -18.10 12.41 -7.87
C HIS A 65 -19.08 11.25 -7.61
N THR A 66 -18.57 10.04 -7.40
CA THR A 66 -19.37 8.87 -7.05
C THR A 66 -19.63 8.75 -5.56
N LEU A 67 -18.86 9.47 -4.74
CA LEU A 67 -19.05 9.64 -3.30
C LEU A 67 -19.00 11.13 -2.93
N GLU A 68 -19.81 11.53 -1.95
CA GLU A 68 -19.73 12.85 -1.33
C GLU A 68 -18.74 12.78 -0.15
N GLU A 69 -17.89 13.82 0.03
CA GLU A 69 -17.06 13.92 1.22
C GLU A 69 -17.94 13.86 2.47
N LEU A 70 -17.66 12.90 3.36
CA LEU A 70 -18.26 12.86 4.69
C LEU A 70 -17.80 14.10 5.48
N LYS A 71 -18.66 15.12 5.52
CA LYS A 71 -18.53 16.33 6.35
C LYS A 71 -18.95 16.08 7.80
#